data_AF-A0A397CKN0-F1
#
_entry.id   AF-A0A397CKN0-F1
#
_cell.length_a   1.000
_cell.length_b   1.000
_cell.length_c   1.000
_cell.angle_alpha   90.00
_cell.angle_beta   90.00
_cell.angle_gamma   90.00
#
_symmetry.space_group_name_H-M   'P 1'
#
loop_
_entity.id
_entity.type
_entity.pdbx_description
1 polymer ?
#
loop_
_entity_poly.entity_id
_entity_poly.type
_entity_poly.pdbx_seq_one_letter_code
_entity_poly.pdbx_strand_id
1 'polypeptide(L)'
;MSGRMGPPGSDFAHLQQDNAEIERSMLAQEVEALRSRLGLRQVDVSKECGVNASMLSQWMLGRYKGNIARINGLMEGWLVNRRGGKPLDKSAMLMQAPHRMMHHPSTGDGGGMDAFHQHSKRTTKKDTALIPIYIKLRINDTVLIDSFEWDVSNDLNNPDMFAAALCADLGLDDGEFQVQIALSIRDQLLAYAK
;
A
#
# COMPACT_ATOMS: atom_id res chain seq x y z
N MET A 1 20.63 -44.38 -10.01
CA MET A 1 19.21 -43.97 -9.95
C MET A 1 19.20 -42.52 -9.52
N SER A 2 18.97 -41.61 -10.47
CA SER A 2 19.13 -40.17 -10.27
C SER A 2 17.88 -39.58 -9.62
N GLY A 3 17.97 -39.18 -8.36
CA GLY A 3 16.95 -38.35 -7.70
C GLY A 3 17.36 -36.88 -7.80
N ARG A 4 16.83 -36.14 -8.78
CA ARG A 4 16.93 -34.67 -8.78
C ARG A 4 15.91 -34.14 -7.77
N MET A 5 16.39 -33.70 -6.61
CA MET A 5 15.65 -32.82 -5.71
C MET A 5 15.59 -31.44 -6.40
N GLY A 6 14.40 -31.05 -6.86
CA GLY A 6 14.15 -29.68 -7.35
C GLY A 6 14.16 -28.68 -6.20
N PRO A 7 14.50 -27.41 -6.45
CA PRO A 7 14.59 -26.41 -5.39
C PRO A 7 13.19 -26.02 -4.85
N PRO A 8 13.05 -25.76 -3.55
CA PRO A 8 11.82 -25.23 -2.95
C PRO A 8 11.69 -23.73 -3.26
N GLY A 9 11.18 -23.40 -4.45
CA GLY A 9 11.03 -22.01 -4.90
C GLY A 9 9.60 -21.57 -5.21
N SER A 10 8.66 -22.51 -5.35
CA SER A 10 7.34 -22.23 -5.94
C SER A 10 6.24 -22.01 -4.89
N ASP A 11 6.34 -22.64 -3.72
CA ASP A 11 5.31 -22.58 -2.68
C ASP A 11 5.25 -21.23 -1.96
N PHE A 12 6.39 -20.54 -1.82
CA PHE A 12 6.46 -19.29 -1.07
C PHE A 12 5.79 -18.13 -1.80
N ALA A 13 5.89 -18.08 -3.13
CA ALA A 13 5.23 -17.07 -3.95
C ALA A 13 3.69 -17.24 -3.97
N HIS A 14 3.22 -18.49 -3.98
CA HIS A 14 1.79 -18.81 -3.96
C HIS A 14 1.16 -18.43 -2.60
N LEU A 15 1.83 -18.79 -1.50
CA LEU A 15 1.42 -18.41 -0.15
C LEU A 15 1.35 -16.90 0.04
N GLN A 16 2.26 -16.15 -0.59
CA GLN A 16 2.28 -14.70 -0.50
C GLN A 16 1.18 -14.03 -1.35
N GLN A 17 0.79 -14.63 -2.48
CA GLN A 17 -0.39 -14.22 -3.26
C GLN A 17 -1.69 -14.50 -2.50
N ASP A 18 -1.83 -15.68 -1.90
CA ASP A 18 -2.98 -16.02 -1.06
C ASP A 18 -3.14 -15.04 0.11
N ASN A 19 -2.05 -14.71 0.80
CA ASN A 19 -2.07 -13.74 1.90
C ASN A 19 -2.56 -12.36 1.45
N ALA A 20 -2.10 -11.88 0.29
CA ALA A 20 -2.52 -10.57 -0.23
C ALA A 20 -4.00 -10.53 -0.65
N GLU A 21 -4.53 -11.63 -1.20
CA GLU A 21 -5.95 -11.77 -1.54
C GLU A 21 -6.85 -11.92 -0.30
N ILE A 22 -6.37 -12.61 0.73
CA ILE A 22 -7.00 -12.70 2.05
C ILE A 22 -7.07 -11.32 2.69
N GLU A 23 -5.94 -10.59 2.77
CA GLU A 23 -5.89 -9.21 3.28
C GLU A 23 -6.82 -8.28 2.48
N ARG A 24 -6.79 -8.39 1.15
CA ARG A 24 -7.65 -7.61 0.26
C ARG A 24 -9.14 -7.84 0.56
N SER A 25 -9.55 -9.08 0.77
CA SER A 25 -10.95 -9.42 1.02
C SER A 25 -11.43 -8.83 2.34
N MET A 26 -10.59 -8.89 3.39
CA MET A 26 -10.89 -8.29 4.70
C MET A 26 -10.96 -6.75 4.62
N LEU A 27 -9.98 -6.13 3.97
CA LEU A 27 -9.96 -4.67 3.79
C LEU A 27 -11.15 -4.20 2.96
N ALA A 28 -11.54 -4.93 1.92
CA ALA A 28 -12.69 -4.59 1.08
C ALA A 28 -13.99 -4.61 1.90
N GLN A 29 -14.19 -5.60 2.78
CA GLN A 29 -15.34 -5.64 3.68
C GLN A 29 -15.35 -4.45 4.64
N GLU A 30 -14.19 -4.10 5.21
CA GLU A 30 -14.08 -3.01 6.18
C GLU A 30 -14.32 -1.64 5.54
N VAL A 31 -13.77 -1.42 4.33
CA VAL A 31 -14.00 -0.23 3.52
C VAL A 31 -15.47 -0.12 3.13
N GLU A 32 -16.10 -1.23 2.74
CA GLU A 32 -17.53 -1.26 2.42
C GLU A 32 -18.43 -0.97 3.63
N ALA A 33 -18.12 -1.54 4.78
CA ALA A 33 -18.84 -1.26 6.01
C ALA A 33 -18.70 0.21 6.42
N LEU A 34 -17.49 0.76 6.30
CA LEU A 34 -17.23 2.14 6.69
C LEU A 34 -17.85 3.16 5.73
N ARG A 35 -17.75 2.95 4.41
CA ARG A 35 -18.41 3.82 3.43
C ARG A 35 -19.93 3.79 3.61
N SER A 36 -20.50 2.62 3.88
CA SER A 36 -21.95 2.46 4.10
C SER A 36 -22.39 3.21 5.35
N ARG A 37 -21.64 3.05 6.46
CA ARG A 37 -21.93 3.74 7.72
C ARG A 37 -21.79 5.26 7.64
N LEU A 38 -20.87 5.75 6.82
CA LEU A 38 -20.63 7.18 6.62
C LEU A 38 -21.45 7.78 5.48
N GLY A 39 -22.23 6.98 4.76
CA GLY A 39 -22.99 7.43 3.58
C GLY A 39 -22.11 7.87 2.41
N LEU A 40 -20.86 7.39 2.33
CA LEU A 40 -19.90 7.75 1.29
C LEU A 40 -20.11 6.91 0.03
N ARG A 41 -19.99 7.54 -1.14
CA ARG A 41 -20.02 6.81 -2.41
C ARG A 41 -18.63 6.25 -2.72
N GLN A 42 -18.60 5.24 -3.57
CA GLN A 42 -17.35 4.64 -4.06
C GLN A 42 -16.41 5.68 -4.68
N VAL A 43 -16.97 6.67 -5.37
CA VAL A 43 -16.22 7.78 -5.98
C VAL A 43 -15.57 8.71 -4.96
N ASP A 44 -16.13 8.81 -3.75
CA ASP A 44 -15.58 9.65 -2.67
C ASP A 44 -14.36 8.94 -2.06
N VAL A 45 -14.47 7.63 -1.81
CA VAL A 45 -13.35 6.78 -1.35
C VAL A 45 -12.21 6.77 -2.36
N SER A 46 -12.53 6.66 -3.66
CA SER A 46 -11.54 6.71 -4.75
C SER A 46 -10.73 8.01 -4.74
N LYS A 47 -11.39 9.17 -4.56
CA LYS A 47 -10.73 10.48 -4.48
C LYS A 47 -9.87 10.62 -3.24
N GLU A 48 -10.35 10.16 -2.09
CA GLU A 48 -9.62 10.23 -0.82
C GLU A 48 -8.38 9.35 -0.80
N CYS A 49 -8.44 8.16 -1.41
CA CYS A 49 -7.30 7.25 -1.51
C CYS A 49 -6.35 7.59 -2.68
N GLY A 50 -6.71 8.54 -3.54
CA GLY A 50 -5.95 8.86 -4.76
C GLY A 50 -5.90 7.70 -5.77
N VAL A 51 -6.91 6.81 -5.77
CA VAL A 51 -6.98 5.67 -6.69
C VAL A 51 -8.09 5.87 -7.71
N ASN A 52 -7.86 5.45 -8.95
CA ASN A 52 -8.89 5.43 -9.98
C ASN A 52 -10.13 4.63 -9.51
N ALA A 53 -11.33 5.16 -9.72
CA ALA A 53 -12.58 4.55 -9.30
C ALA A 53 -12.79 3.13 -9.87
N SER A 54 -12.35 2.90 -11.11
CA SER A 54 -12.39 1.58 -11.74
C SER A 54 -11.46 0.58 -11.07
N MET A 55 -10.27 1.01 -10.63
CA MET A 55 -9.35 0.16 -9.87
C MET A 55 -9.92 -0.20 -8.51
N LEU A 56 -10.48 0.78 -7.79
CA LEU A 56 -11.13 0.55 -6.50
C LEU A 56 -12.30 -0.43 -6.65
N SER A 57 -13.12 -0.28 -7.70
CA SER A 57 -14.23 -1.20 -7.94
C SER A 57 -13.74 -2.62 -8.26
N GLN A 58 -12.75 -2.76 -9.15
CA GLN A 58 -12.18 -4.08 -9.48
C GLN A 58 -11.51 -4.72 -8.26
N TRP A 59 -10.84 -3.92 -7.42
CA TRP A 59 -10.22 -4.39 -6.20
C TRP A 59 -11.27 -4.79 -5.17
N MET A 60 -12.37 -4.06 -4.99
CA MET A 60 -13.46 -4.48 -4.09
C MET A 60 -14.22 -5.71 -4.60
N LEU A 61 -14.14 -6.04 -5.90
CA LEU A 61 -14.75 -7.23 -6.49
C LEU A 61 -13.81 -8.43 -6.60
N GLY A 62 -12.51 -8.28 -6.32
CA GLY A 62 -11.52 -9.36 -6.40
C GLY A 62 -11.14 -9.70 -7.83
N ARG A 63 -11.39 -8.75 -8.74
CA ARG A 63 -11.12 -8.87 -10.18
C ARG A 63 -9.90 -8.06 -10.59
N TYR A 64 -9.34 -7.28 -9.66
CA TYR A 64 -8.13 -6.52 -9.89
C TYR A 64 -6.93 -7.47 -9.97
N LYS A 65 -6.15 -7.34 -11.06
CA LYS A 65 -4.97 -8.17 -11.33
C LYS A 65 -3.65 -7.40 -11.25
N GLY A 66 -3.70 -6.13 -10.83
CA GLY A 66 -2.52 -5.31 -10.63
C GLY A 66 -1.90 -5.52 -9.25
N ASN A 67 -1.22 -4.51 -8.73
CA ASN A 67 -0.54 -4.60 -7.44
C ASN A 67 -1.53 -4.53 -6.26
N ILE A 68 -2.03 -5.70 -5.84
CA ILE A 68 -2.98 -5.84 -4.73
C ILE A 68 -2.40 -5.24 -3.43
N ALA A 69 -1.13 -5.48 -3.14
CA ALA A 69 -0.47 -4.99 -1.93
C ALA A 69 -0.47 -3.45 -1.84
N ARG A 70 -0.30 -2.76 -2.97
CA ARG A 70 -0.40 -1.30 -3.04
C ARG A 70 -1.80 -0.81 -2.68
N ILE A 71 -2.84 -1.40 -3.27
CA ILE A 71 -4.22 -1.00 -2.94
C ILE A 71 -4.53 -1.35 -1.49
N ASN A 72 -4.08 -2.51 -0.98
CA ASN A 72 -4.25 -2.88 0.41
C ASN A 72 -3.65 -1.83 1.35
N GLY A 73 -2.42 -1.36 1.09
CA GLY A 73 -1.79 -0.30 1.89
C GLY A 73 -2.55 1.03 1.85
N LEU A 74 -3.09 1.41 0.69
CA LEU A 74 -3.90 2.63 0.56
C LEU A 74 -5.22 2.52 1.32
N MET A 75 -5.89 1.38 1.23
CA MET A 75 -7.15 1.12 1.93
C MET A 75 -6.94 1.04 3.45
N GLU A 76 -5.84 0.41 3.88
CA GLU A 76 -5.43 0.39 5.29
C GLU A 76 -5.17 1.81 5.81
N GLY A 77 -4.37 2.62 5.10
CA GLY A 77 -4.11 4.01 5.47
C GLY A 77 -5.38 4.84 5.55
N TRP A 78 -6.30 4.68 4.59
CA TRP A 78 -7.60 5.36 4.60
C TRP A 78 -8.45 4.95 5.80
N LEU A 79 -8.52 3.65 6.11
CA LEU A 79 -9.22 3.13 7.29
C LEU A 79 -8.62 3.66 8.60
N VAL A 80 -7.29 3.69 8.70
CA VAL A 80 -6.57 4.19 9.88
C VAL A 80 -6.83 5.67 10.11
N ASN A 81 -6.77 6.49 9.04
CA ASN A 81 -7.05 7.92 9.12
C ASN A 81 -8.49 8.19 9.59
N ARG A 82 -9.45 7.41 9.09
CA ARG A 82 -10.87 7.47 9.48
C ARG A 82 -11.14 6.93 10.91
N ARG A 83 -10.27 6.04 11.44
CA ARG A 83 -10.38 5.46 12.80
C ARG A 83 -9.62 6.23 13.88
N GLY A 84 -9.02 7.37 13.54
CA GLY A 84 -8.28 8.21 14.50
C GLY A 84 -6.84 7.74 14.74
N GLY A 85 -6.19 7.16 13.73
CA GLY A 85 -4.74 6.92 13.73
C GLY A 85 -4.27 5.63 14.39
N LYS A 86 -5.19 4.74 14.82
CA LYS A 86 -4.82 3.42 15.33
C LYS A 86 -4.60 2.47 14.15
N PRO A 87 -3.41 1.87 13.99
CA PRO A 87 -3.18 0.85 12.97
C PRO A 87 -4.16 -0.32 13.18
N LEU A 88 -4.64 -0.89 12.09
CA LEU A 88 -5.54 -2.04 12.13
C LEU A 88 -4.77 -3.23 12.74
N ASP A 89 -5.28 -3.82 13.81
CA ASP A 89 -4.62 -4.97 14.44
C ASP A 89 -4.82 -6.21 13.56
N LYS A 90 -3.83 -6.48 12.69
CA LYS A 90 -3.84 -7.60 11.75
C LYS A 90 -3.96 -8.96 12.45
N SER A 91 -3.44 -9.05 13.68
CA SER A 91 -3.46 -10.25 14.52
C SER A 91 -4.87 -10.59 15.03
N ALA A 92 -5.68 -9.58 15.38
CA ALA A 92 -7.08 -9.76 15.77
C ALA A 92 -8.00 -10.13 14.58
N MET A 93 -7.60 -9.79 13.34
CA MET A 93 -8.41 -10.04 12.14
C MET A 93 -8.21 -11.42 11.51
N LEU A 94 -6.99 -11.97 11.58
CA LEU A 94 -6.70 -13.33 11.10
C LEU A 94 -7.43 -14.43 11.92
N MET A 95 -8.03 -14.07 13.06
CA MET A 95 -8.77 -14.97 13.96
C MET A 95 -10.26 -15.18 13.60
N GLN A 96 -10.80 -14.55 12.56
CA GLN A 96 -12.22 -14.74 12.17
C GLN A 96 -12.46 -15.79 11.07
N ALA A 97 -11.44 -16.55 10.68
CA ALA A 97 -11.71 -17.83 10.01
C ALA A 97 -12.47 -18.74 11.00
N PRO A 98 -13.55 -19.45 10.60
CA PRO A 98 -14.34 -20.27 11.51
C PRO A 98 -13.44 -21.34 12.13
N HIS A 99 -12.96 -21.06 13.34
CA HIS A 99 -12.02 -21.89 14.05
C HIS A 99 -12.76 -23.11 14.57
N ARG A 100 -12.46 -24.26 13.96
CA ARG A 100 -12.79 -25.56 14.51
C ARG A 100 -12.03 -25.66 15.83
N MET A 101 -12.81 -25.55 16.91
CA MET A 101 -12.41 -25.72 18.29
C MET A 101 -11.51 -26.94 18.46
N MET A 102 -10.35 -26.81 19.10
CA MET A 102 -9.92 -27.73 20.16
C MET A 102 -8.96 -27.00 21.13
N HIS A 103 -9.35 -27.08 22.40
CA HIS A 103 -8.72 -26.58 23.62
C HIS A 103 -7.28 -27.08 23.87
N HIS A 104 -6.49 -26.28 24.60
CA HIS A 104 -5.84 -26.75 25.84
C HIS A 104 -5.44 -25.58 26.78
N PRO A 105 -5.44 -25.77 28.12
CA PRO A 105 -5.16 -24.73 29.12
C PRO A 105 -3.80 -24.88 29.83
N SER A 106 -3.41 -23.81 30.54
CA SER A 106 -2.53 -23.71 31.73
C SER A 106 -1.31 -22.79 31.52
N THR A 107 -1.24 -21.62 32.17
CA THR A 107 -0.90 -21.31 33.59
C THR A 107 0.62 -21.09 33.78
N GLY A 108 0.97 -19.91 34.29
CA GLY A 108 2.30 -19.49 34.75
C GLY A 108 2.32 -17.96 34.80
N ASP A 109 1.80 -17.34 35.86
CA ASP A 109 2.45 -17.02 37.14
C ASP A 109 3.59 -15.99 37.03
N GLY A 110 3.41 -14.85 37.70
CA GLY A 110 4.48 -14.23 38.48
C GLY A 110 5.29 -13.08 37.86
N GLY A 111 4.82 -11.84 38.05
CA GLY A 111 5.58 -10.77 38.73
C GLY A 111 6.69 -9.99 37.99
N GLY A 112 6.67 -8.66 38.14
CA GLY A 112 7.85 -7.82 37.88
C GLY A 112 7.56 -6.41 37.37
N MET A 113 7.18 -5.51 38.30
CA MET A 113 7.36 -4.07 38.13
C MET A 113 8.85 -3.75 37.92
N ASP A 114 9.19 -2.87 37.00
CA ASP A 114 10.24 -1.85 37.17
C ASP A 114 10.17 -0.85 36.01
N ALA A 115 9.85 0.38 36.38
CA ALA A 115 9.91 1.54 35.50
C ALA A 115 11.33 2.12 35.55
N PHE A 116 11.92 2.43 34.38
CA PHE A 116 12.23 3.80 33.94
C PHE A 116 13.28 3.79 32.81
N HIS A 117 12.86 4.38 31.68
CA HIS A 117 13.59 5.26 30.76
C HIS A 117 15.05 4.92 30.41
N GLN A 118 15.29 4.67 29.11
CA GLN A 118 16.18 5.55 28.33
C GLN A 118 15.92 5.44 26.82
N HIS A 119 15.24 6.47 26.29
CA HIS A 119 15.44 7.07 24.97
C HIS A 119 15.42 6.17 23.72
N SER A 120 14.23 5.89 23.19
CA SER A 120 14.07 5.87 21.73
C SER A 120 13.75 7.28 21.25
N LYS A 121 14.63 7.76 20.38
CA LYS A 121 14.68 9.12 19.83
C LYS A 121 13.30 9.52 19.35
N ARG A 122 12.76 10.59 19.94
CA ARG A 122 11.67 11.38 19.38
C ARG A 122 12.21 11.95 18.07
N THR A 123 11.97 11.29 16.95
CA THR A 123 12.27 11.86 15.64
C THR A 123 11.38 13.08 15.50
N THR A 124 12.06 14.22 15.56
CA THR A 124 11.59 15.55 15.23
C THR A 124 10.61 15.50 14.08
N LYS A 125 9.43 16.08 14.28
CA LYS A 125 8.51 16.47 13.22
C LYS A 125 9.30 17.30 12.20
N LYS A 126 9.81 16.67 11.15
CA LYS A 126 10.11 17.38 9.91
C LYS A 126 8.75 17.62 9.30
N ASP A 127 8.42 18.88 9.09
CA ASP A 127 7.23 19.32 8.37
C ASP A 127 7.00 18.36 7.19
N THR A 128 5.81 17.76 7.13
CA THR A 128 5.38 16.84 6.08
C THR A 128 5.31 17.61 4.77
N ALA A 129 6.45 17.82 4.12
CA ALA A 129 6.56 18.56 2.88
C ALA A 129 6.11 17.66 1.73
N LEU A 130 4.80 17.56 1.54
CA LEU A 130 4.22 17.02 0.32
C LEU A 130 4.44 18.06 -0.79
N ILE A 131 5.22 17.69 -1.80
CA ILE A 131 5.54 18.55 -2.92
C ILE A 131 4.63 18.19 -4.08
N PRO A 132 3.82 19.12 -4.61
CA PRO A 132 3.02 18.83 -5.79
C PRO A 132 3.93 18.70 -7.02
N ILE A 133 3.85 17.55 -7.68
CA ILE A 133 4.56 17.22 -8.91
C ILE A 133 3.57 17.21 -10.06
N TYR A 134 3.96 17.87 -11.15
CA TYR A 134 3.19 17.89 -12.38
C TYR A 134 4.00 17.28 -13.52
N ILE A 135 3.44 16.26 -14.16
CA ILE A 135 4.04 15.57 -15.31
C ILE A 135 3.27 15.98 -16.55
N LYS A 136 3.99 16.52 -17.54
CA LYS A 136 3.47 16.78 -18.89
C LYS A 136 4.51 16.38 -19.91
N LEU A 137 4.42 15.13 -20.35
CA LEU A 137 5.36 14.53 -21.30
C LEU A 137 4.63 14.20 -22.59
N ARG A 138 5.31 14.40 -23.72
CA ARG A 138 4.83 14.00 -25.04
C ARG A 138 5.92 13.20 -25.71
N ILE A 139 5.62 11.94 -25.99
CA ILE A 139 6.52 10.99 -26.65
C ILE A 139 5.72 10.32 -27.76
N ASN A 140 6.23 10.37 -28.99
CA ASN A 140 5.52 9.93 -30.19
C ASN A 140 4.13 10.61 -30.29
N ASP A 141 3.08 9.81 -30.48
CA ASP A 141 1.68 10.24 -30.52
C ASP A 141 0.98 10.20 -29.15
N THR A 142 1.69 9.83 -28.08
CA THR A 142 1.12 9.69 -26.73
C THR A 142 1.50 10.88 -25.85
N VAL A 143 0.50 11.46 -25.17
CA VAL A 143 0.70 12.55 -24.21
C VAL A 143 0.34 12.03 -22.82
N LEU A 144 1.32 12.07 -21.90
CA LEU A 144 1.12 11.76 -20.49
C LEU A 144 0.96 13.07 -19.71
N ILE A 145 -0.19 13.23 -19.06
CA ILE A 145 -0.47 14.34 -18.16
C ILE A 145 -0.88 13.74 -16.82
N ASP A 146 -0.11 14.04 -15.77
CA ASP A 146 -0.37 13.54 -14.42
C ASP A 146 -0.04 14.62 -13.37
N SER A 147 -0.68 14.55 -12.22
CA SER A 147 -0.44 15.43 -11.08
C SER A 147 -0.60 14.65 -9.78
N PHE A 148 0.43 14.64 -8.94
CA PHE A 148 0.43 13.93 -7.67
C PHE A 148 1.27 14.66 -6.63
N GLU A 149 1.13 14.27 -5.37
CA GLU A 149 1.93 14.79 -4.26
C GLU A 149 3.08 13.84 -3.97
N TRP A 150 4.29 14.37 -3.89
CA TRP A 150 5.50 13.64 -3.57
C TRP A 150 5.93 13.90 -2.14
N ASP A 151 6.02 12.83 -1.35
CA ASP A 151 6.55 12.90 0.00
C ASP A 151 8.08 12.78 0.00
N VAL A 152 8.76 13.89 0.27
CA VAL A 152 10.24 13.92 0.41
C VAL A 152 10.74 13.40 1.75
N SER A 153 9.86 13.25 2.75
CA SER A 153 10.23 12.71 4.05
C SER A 153 10.33 11.19 4.03
N ASN A 154 9.83 10.54 2.97
CA ASN A 154 9.88 9.11 2.79
C ASN A 154 11.11 8.69 1.96
N ASP A 155 12.16 8.21 2.61
CA ASP A 155 13.36 7.69 1.95
C ASP A 155 13.11 6.46 1.05
N LEU A 156 11.95 5.80 1.17
CA LEU A 156 11.54 4.70 0.29
C LEU A 156 10.91 5.17 -1.02
N ASN A 157 10.56 6.45 -1.15
CA ASN A 157 10.02 7.00 -2.40
C ASN A 157 11.15 7.17 -3.42
N ASN A 158 11.23 6.23 -4.35
CA ASN A 158 12.21 6.25 -5.43
C ASN A 158 11.53 6.65 -6.76
N PRO A 159 11.99 7.73 -7.44
CA PRO A 159 11.40 8.20 -8.70
C PRO A 159 11.42 7.16 -9.83
N ASP A 160 12.47 6.33 -9.93
CA ASP A 160 12.58 5.30 -10.97
C ASP A 160 11.54 4.20 -10.78
N MET A 161 11.38 3.74 -9.53
CA MET A 161 10.41 2.72 -9.17
C MET A 161 8.98 3.23 -9.36
N PHE A 162 8.73 4.49 -9.00
CA PHE A 162 7.43 5.13 -9.22
C PHE A 162 7.12 5.25 -10.71
N ALA A 163 8.07 5.74 -11.51
CA ALA A 163 7.90 5.86 -12.95
C ALA A 163 7.66 4.51 -13.64
N ALA A 164 8.35 3.46 -13.20
CA ALA A 164 8.16 2.10 -13.70
C ALA A 164 6.73 1.62 -13.45
N ALA A 165 6.26 1.80 -12.20
CA ALA A 165 4.91 1.41 -11.81
C ALA A 165 3.84 2.23 -12.57
N LEU A 166 4.05 3.54 -12.74
CA LEU A 166 3.13 4.40 -13.49
C LEU A 166 3.05 4.02 -14.97
N CYS A 167 4.19 3.71 -15.60
CA CYS A 167 4.21 3.26 -16.99
C CYS A 167 3.51 1.91 -17.16
N ALA A 168 3.76 0.95 -16.25
CA ALA A 168 3.08 -0.34 -16.25
C ALA A 168 1.56 -0.20 -16.06
N ASP A 169 1.12 0.71 -15.18
CA ASP A 169 -0.31 0.98 -14.95
C ASP A 169 -1.01 1.56 -16.20
N LEU A 170 -0.28 2.31 -17.03
CA LEU A 170 -0.78 2.97 -18.23
C LEU A 170 -0.58 2.13 -19.52
N GLY A 171 0.07 0.96 -19.43
CA GLY A 171 0.43 0.13 -20.59
C GLY A 171 1.47 0.80 -21.49
N LEU A 172 2.33 1.63 -20.92
CA LEU A 172 3.40 2.34 -21.61
C LEU A 172 4.72 1.56 -21.44
N ASP A 173 4.86 0.45 -22.15
CA ASP A 173 6.02 -0.46 -22.02
C ASP A 173 7.30 0.03 -22.74
N ASP A 174 7.27 1.17 -23.44
CA ASP A 174 8.39 1.65 -24.28
C ASP A 174 9.62 2.14 -23.49
N GLY A 175 9.59 2.17 -22.15
CA GLY A 175 10.70 2.56 -21.28
C GLY A 175 11.09 4.05 -21.33
N GLU A 176 10.84 4.73 -22.45
CA GLU A 176 11.15 6.15 -22.64
C GLU A 176 10.33 7.04 -21.70
N PHE A 177 9.04 6.70 -21.50
CA PHE A 177 8.19 7.36 -20.51
C PHE A 177 8.73 7.19 -19.09
N GLN A 178 9.21 6.00 -18.72
CA GLN A 178 9.72 5.73 -17.38
C GLN A 178 10.91 6.64 -17.05
N VAL A 179 11.87 6.75 -17.96
CA VAL A 179 13.05 7.60 -17.77
C VAL A 179 12.64 9.07 -17.66
N GLN A 180 11.76 9.54 -18.54
CA GLN A 180 11.34 10.94 -18.56
C GLN A 180 10.52 11.34 -17.34
N ILE A 181 9.66 10.45 -16.83
CA ILE A 181 8.89 10.68 -15.60
C ILE A 181 9.85 10.78 -14.41
N ALA A 182 10.78 9.81 -14.27
CA ALA A 182 11.73 9.79 -13.17
C ALA A 182 12.61 11.05 -13.14
N LEU A 183 13.08 11.51 -14.30
CA LEU A 183 13.83 12.76 -14.44
C LEU A 183 12.97 13.98 -14.07
N SER A 184 11.75 14.06 -14.59
CA SER A 184 10.84 15.18 -14.31
C SER A 184 10.50 15.34 -12.82
N ILE A 185 10.35 14.21 -12.10
CA ILE A 185 10.19 14.20 -10.65
C ILE A 185 11.44 14.77 -9.98
N ARG A 186 12.63 14.23 -10.28
CA ARG A 186 13.89 14.68 -9.67
C ARG A 186 14.15 16.17 -9.89
N ASP A 187 13.94 16.66 -11.10
CA ASP A 187 14.15 18.08 -11.43
C ASP A 187 13.23 18.99 -10.61
N GLN A 188 11.96 18.62 -10.47
CA GLN A 188 11.02 19.36 -9.64
C GLN A 188 11.43 19.31 -8.16
N LEU A 189 11.81 18.14 -7.63
CA LEU A 189 12.30 18.02 -6.26
C LEU A 189 13.56 18.88 -6.00
N LEU A 190 14.50 18.92 -6.94
CA LEU A 190 15.69 19.77 -6.87
C LEU A 190 15.34 21.26 -6.96
N ALA A 191 14.33 21.63 -7.76
CA ALA A 191 13.85 23.01 -7.86
C ALA A 191 13.18 23.48 -6.56
N TYR A 192 12.45 22.61 -5.87
CA TYR A 192 11.85 22.90 -4.56
C TYR A 192 12.87 22.91 -3.42
N ALA A 193 14.02 22.25 -3.57
CA ALA A 193 15.09 22.23 -2.57
C ALA A 193 15.99 23.49 -2.58
N LYS A 194 15.73 24.45 -3.48
CA LYS A 194 16.42 25.76 -3.58
C LYS A 194 15.63 26.86 -2.90
#